data_AF-A0A1L9TCB9-F1
#
_entry.id   AF-A0A1L9TCB9-F1
#
_cell.length_a   1.000
_cell.length_b   1.000
_cell.length_c   1.000
_cell.angle_alpha   90.00
_cell.angle_beta   90.00
_cell.angle_gamma   90.00
#
_symmetry.space_group_name_H-M   'P 1'
#
loop_
_entity.id
_entity.type
_entity.pdbx_description
1 polymer ?
#
loop_
_entity_poly.entity_id
_entity_poly.type
_entity_poly.pdbx_seq_one_letter_code
_entity_poly.pdbx_strand_id
1 'polypeptide(L)'
;MPRRQVLPVANYHTQLTALLARFGLQRNTTFTSFSALSLKRVTILQGILNSLLHRSHHVHDYDYQIAPATQQEISSLINHCIRQSIEICVSTLFSTFGFIHHDANLFLLDAYAIEQFHDMLRPLMDEININRDIIPHTISAYLQALWEGCLDILDTGVEIPTC
;
A
#
# COMPACT_ATOMS: atom_id res chain seq x y z
N MET A 1 -21.56 26.27 41.49
CA MET A 1 -20.55 25.38 40.88
C MET A 1 -21.02 25.01 39.48
N PRO A 2 -20.31 25.38 38.40
CA PRO A 2 -20.70 24.97 37.06
C PRO A 2 -20.43 23.47 36.91
N ARG A 3 -21.43 22.71 36.48
CA ARG A 3 -21.30 21.29 36.12
C ARG A 3 -20.25 21.19 35.02
N ARG A 4 -19.17 20.44 35.26
CA ARG A 4 -18.29 19.96 34.19
C ARG A 4 -19.20 19.21 33.20
N GLN A 5 -19.42 19.78 32.02
CA GLN A 5 -19.99 19.03 30.91
C GLN A 5 -19.00 17.92 30.61
N VAL A 6 -19.35 16.69 31.02
CA VAL A 6 -18.68 15.49 30.55
C VAL A 6 -18.99 15.42 29.06
N LEU A 7 -18.03 15.85 28.24
CA LEU A 7 -18.09 15.64 26.79
C LEU A 7 -18.37 14.15 26.56
N PRO A 8 -19.32 13.79 25.69
CA PRO A 8 -19.63 12.39 25.44
C PRO A 8 -18.35 11.69 24.99
N VAL A 9 -18.00 10.59 25.65
CA VAL A 9 -16.89 9.71 25.25
C VAL A 9 -17.07 9.44 23.77
N ALA A 10 -16.21 10.03 22.93
CA ALA A 10 -16.26 9.86 21.50
C ALA A 10 -16.16 8.37 21.23
N ASN A 11 -17.24 7.75 20.78
CA ASN A 11 -17.22 6.33 20.46
C ASN A 11 -16.42 6.15 19.17
N TYR A 12 -15.10 6.00 19.31
CA TYR A 12 -14.15 5.81 18.22
C TYR A 12 -14.57 4.68 17.29
N HIS A 13 -15.27 3.68 17.83
CA HIS A 13 -15.88 2.60 17.07
C HIS A 13 -16.89 3.10 16.03
N THR A 14 -17.80 3.98 16.45
CA THR A 14 -18.81 4.58 15.58
C THR A 14 -18.17 5.51 14.56
N GLN A 15 -17.14 6.27 14.96
CA GLN A 15 -16.41 7.16 14.07
C GLN A 15 -15.59 6.40 13.03
N LEU A 16 -14.91 5.31 13.42
CA LEU A 16 -14.20 4.43 12.50
C LEU A 16 -15.15 3.76 11.53
N THR A 17 -16.30 3.26 12.01
CA THR A 17 -17.35 2.69 11.15
C THR A 17 -17.87 3.71 10.13
N ALA A 18 -18.14 4.94 10.57
CA ALA A 18 -18.59 6.01 9.69
C ALA A 18 -17.51 6.43 8.69
N LEU A 19 -16.23 6.43 9.10
CA LEU A 19 -15.10 6.66 8.21
C LEU A 19 -15.04 5.59 7.13
N LEU A 20 -15.01 4.31 7.50
CA LEU A 20 -14.95 3.18 6.57
C LEU A 20 -16.13 3.22 5.58
N ALA A 21 -17.34 3.52 6.05
CA ALA A 21 -18.52 3.64 5.19
C ALA A 21 -18.36 4.73 4.11
N ARG A 22 -17.70 5.86 4.40
CA ARG A 22 -17.39 6.89 3.38
C ARG A 22 -16.44 6.40 2.31
N PHE A 23 -15.62 5.41 2.64
CA PHE A 23 -14.75 4.72 1.70
C PHE A 23 -15.45 3.58 0.96
N GLY A 24 -16.67 3.20 1.34
CA GLY A 24 -17.38 2.02 0.81
C GLY A 24 -16.97 0.72 1.50
N LEU A 25 -16.29 0.83 2.65
CA LEU A 25 -15.76 -0.29 3.43
C LEU A 25 -16.68 -0.57 4.63
N GLN A 26 -16.75 -1.84 5.03
CA GLN A 26 -17.38 -2.30 6.26
C GLN A 26 -16.33 -2.59 7.35
N ARG A 27 -16.77 -2.82 8.59
CA ARG A 27 -15.84 -2.99 9.71
C ARG A 27 -15.06 -4.31 9.68
N ASN A 28 -15.69 -5.37 9.17
CA ASN A 28 -15.04 -6.65 8.90
C ASN A 28 -14.52 -6.72 7.45
N THR A 29 -13.98 -5.62 6.93
CA THR A 29 -13.45 -5.61 5.58
C THR A 29 -12.32 -6.61 5.44
N THR A 30 -12.51 -7.55 4.53
CA THR A 30 -11.44 -8.36 3.98
C THR A 30 -10.56 -7.51 3.07
N PHE A 31 -9.34 -7.98 2.80
CA PHE A 31 -8.47 -7.37 1.81
C PHE A 31 -9.17 -7.14 0.45
N THR A 32 -10.04 -8.08 0.03
CA THR A 32 -10.84 -7.98 -1.19
C THR A 32 -11.78 -6.78 -1.24
N SER A 33 -12.12 -6.17 -0.10
CA SER A 33 -12.93 -4.94 -0.08
C SER A 33 -12.11 -3.69 -0.44
N PHE A 34 -10.80 -3.74 -0.24
CA PHE A 34 -9.88 -2.65 -0.57
C PHE A 34 -9.54 -2.61 -2.06
N SER A 35 -9.64 -3.73 -2.78
CA SER A 35 -9.31 -3.80 -4.21
C SER A 35 -10.22 -2.96 -5.11
N ALA A 36 -11.41 -2.60 -4.63
CA ALA A 36 -12.32 -1.67 -5.31
C ALA A 36 -11.91 -0.20 -5.17
N LEU A 37 -10.94 0.13 -4.31
CA LEU A 37 -10.50 1.50 -4.07
C LEU A 37 -9.41 1.92 -5.04
N SER A 38 -9.52 3.13 -5.58
CA SER A 38 -8.41 3.75 -6.32
C SER A 38 -7.26 4.12 -5.39
N LEU A 39 -6.03 4.19 -5.95
CA LEU A 39 -4.82 4.56 -5.19
C LEU A 39 -5.02 5.83 -4.36
N LYS A 40 -5.59 6.88 -4.97
CA LYS A 40 -5.91 8.15 -4.28
C LYS A 40 -6.79 7.94 -3.04
N ARG A 41 -7.82 7.09 -3.12
CA ARG A 41 -8.71 6.81 -1.98
C ARG A 41 -7.98 6.01 -0.90
N VAL A 42 -7.14 5.05 -1.29
CA VAL A 42 -6.31 4.27 -0.37
C VAL A 42 -5.33 5.19 0.37
N THR A 43 -4.61 6.08 -0.32
CA THR A 43 -3.66 7.02 0.30
C THR A 43 -4.34 7.98 1.28
N ILE A 44 -5.52 8.51 0.92
CA ILE A 44 -6.28 9.38 1.82
C ILE A 44 -6.71 8.60 3.07
N LEU A 45 -7.24 7.39 2.91
CA LEU A 45 -7.64 6.54 4.03
C LEU A 45 -6.45 6.23 4.94
N GLN A 46 -5.31 5.83 4.38
CA GLN A 46 -4.08 5.56 5.11
C GLN A 46 -3.62 6.80 5.91
N GLY A 47 -3.63 7.99 5.30
CA GLY A 47 -3.27 9.23 5.97
C GLY A 47 -4.18 9.57 7.15
N ILE A 48 -5.50 9.36 7.01
CA ILE A 48 -6.46 9.55 8.10
C ILE A 48 -6.20 8.54 9.22
N LEU A 49 -6.02 7.26 8.90
CA LEU A 49 -5.77 6.19 9.89
C LEU A 49 -4.45 6.41 10.64
N ASN A 50 -3.38 6.80 9.94
CA ASN A 50 -2.09 7.17 10.57
C ASN A 50 -2.24 8.37 11.51
N SER A 51 -3.00 9.39 11.10
CA SER A 51 -3.27 10.57 11.95
C SER A 51 -4.03 10.19 13.22
N LEU A 52 -4.95 9.22 13.13
CA LEU A 52 -5.70 8.71 14.28
C LEU A 52 -4.79 7.95 15.27
N LEU A 53 -3.89 7.10 14.78
CA LEU A 53 -2.90 6.43 15.64
C LEU A 53 -1.93 7.42 16.28
N HIS A 54 -1.38 8.35 15.50
CA HIS A 54 -0.36 9.29 15.98
C HIS A 54 -0.91 10.21 17.09
N ARG A 55 -2.16 10.68 16.97
CA ARG A 55 -2.83 11.46 18.01
C ARG A 55 -3.07 10.68 19.30
N SER A 56 -3.19 9.35 19.24
CA SER A 56 -3.33 8.52 20.44
C SER A 56 -2.04 8.38 21.27
N HIS A 57 -0.88 8.67 20.68
CA HIS A 57 0.43 8.54 21.34
C HIS A 57 0.97 9.84 21.97
N HIS A 58 0.55 11.02 21.49
CA HIS A 58 1.16 12.30 21.88
C HIS A 58 0.31 13.20 22.77
N VAL A 59 -0.92 12.79 23.09
CA VAL A 59 -1.82 13.63 23.89
C VAL A 59 -1.70 13.24 25.35
N HIS A 60 -0.98 14.06 26.12
CA HIS A 60 -0.95 14.06 27.59
C HIS A 60 -2.29 14.51 28.23
N ASP A 61 -3.36 14.71 27.45
CA ASP A 61 -4.71 14.87 27.99
C ASP A 61 -5.31 13.50 28.33
N TYR A 62 -5.37 13.24 29.63
CA TYR A 62 -5.88 12.03 30.29
C TYR A 62 -7.36 11.66 30.00
N ASP A 63 -8.03 12.32 29.05
CA ASP A 63 -9.45 12.11 28.72
C ASP A 63 -9.68 11.36 27.39
N TYR A 64 -8.62 11.09 26.61
CA TYR A 64 -8.74 10.51 25.26
C TYR A 64 -7.76 9.36 25.01
N GLN A 65 -8.12 8.13 25.41
CA GLN A 65 -7.37 6.92 25.05
C GLN A 65 -8.19 6.05 24.08
N ILE A 66 -7.62 5.77 22.91
CA ILE A 66 -8.18 4.77 22.00
C ILE A 66 -7.96 3.39 22.64
N ALA A 67 -9.01 2.58 22.72
CA ALA A 67 -8.90 1.23 23.26
C ALA A 67 -7.87 0.40 22.47
N PRO A 68 -7.04 -0.44 23.11
CA PRO A 68 -6.02 -1.24 22.42
C PRO A 68 -6.55 -2.08 21.25
N ALA A 69 -7.75 -2.65 21.40
CA ALA A 69 -8.41 -3.40 20.33
C ALA A 69 -8.70 -2.54 19.08
N THR A 70 -9.07 -1.28 19.27
CA THR A 70 -9.32 -0.31 18.19
C THR A 70 -8.01 0.17 17.58
N GLN A 71 -6.93 0.32 18.36
CA GLN A 71 -5.60 0.61 17.81
C GLN A 71 -5.14 -0.54 16.89
N GLN A 72 -5.30 -1.80 17.32
CA GLN A 72 -4.96 -2.97 16.52
C GLN A 72 -5.80 -3.05 15.24
N GLU A 73 -7.09 -2.73 15.31
CA GLU A 73 -7.98 -2.63 14.14
C GLU A 73 -7.48 -1.57 13.15
N ILE A 74 -7.12 -0.37 13.62
CA ILE A 74 -6.58 0.70 12.79
C ILE A 74 -5.25 0.27 12.14
N SER A 75 -4.33 -0.33 12.90
CA SER A 75 -3.07 -0.85 12.36
C SER A 75 -3.29 -1.92 11.28
N SER A 76 -4.26 -2.82 11.47
CA SER A 76 -4.63 -3.80 10.45
C SER A 76 -5.18 -3.15 9.18
N LEU A 77 -6.01 -2.11 9.31
CA LEU A 77 -6.53 -1.34 8.17
C LEU A 77 -5.42 -0.59 7.43
N ILE A 78 -4.41 -0.06 8.13
CA ILE A 78 -3.23 0.55 7.51
C ILE A 78 -2.45 -0.49 6.71
N ASN A 79 -2.24 -1.68 7.26
CA ASN A 79 -1.56 -2.77 6.55
C ASN A 79 -2.32 -3.16 5.27
N HIS A 80 -3.65 -3.18 5.29
CA HIS A 80 -4.45 -3.38 4.08
C HIS A 80 -4.28 -2.26 3.07
N CYS A 81 -4.19 -0.99 3.51
CA CYS A 81 -3.93 0.15 2.62
C CYS A 81 -2.55 0.05 1.95
N ILE A 82 -1.52 -0.35 2.70
CA ILE A 82 -0.15 -0.53 2.18
C ILE A 82 -0.13 -1.63 1.11
N ARG A 83 -0.69 -2.80 1.43
CA ARG A 83 -0.83 -3.92 0.47
C ARG A 83 -1.53 -3.50 -0.80
N GLN A 84 -2.68 -2.83 -0.66
CA GLN A 84 -3.47 -2.40 -1.81
C GLN A 84 -2.73 -1.37 -2.67
N SER A 85 -2.00 -0.44 -2.05
CA SER A 85 -1.20 0.55 -2.78
C SER A 85 -0.11 -0.13 -3.61
N ILE A 86 0.60 -1.10 -3.02
CA ILE A 86 1.63 -1.88 -3.72
C ILE A 86 1.00 -2.68 -4.87
N GLU A 87 -0.13 -3.35 -4.67
CA GLU A 87 -0.81 -4.08 -5.75
C GLU A 87 -1.22 -3.16 -6.92
N ILE A 88 -1.73 -1.96 -6.63
CA ILE A 88 -2.08 -1.00 -7.68
C ILE A 88 -0.82 -0.52 -8.40
N CYS A 89 0.27 -0.24 -7.68
CA CYS A 89 1.55 0.16 -8.27
C CYS A 89 2.13 -0.94 -9.18
N VAL A 90 2.12 -2.20 -8.72
CA VAL A 90 2.54 -3.36 -9.52
C VAL A 90 1.68 -3.47 -10.77
N SER A 91 0.36 -3.43 -10.63
CA SER A 91 -0.55 -3.54 -11.77
C SER A 91 -0.35 -2.40 -12.78
N THR A 92 -0.16 -1.17 -12.28
CA THR A 92 0.09 0.01 -13.11
C THR A 92 1.42 -0.12 -13.85
N LEU A 93 2.48 -0.53 -13.15
CA LEU A 93 3.78 -0.79 -13.76
C LEU A 93 3.65 -1.81 -14.90
N PHE A 94 3.05 -2.97 -14.63
CA PHE A 94 2.91 -4.02 -15.64
C PHE A 94 2.08 -3.55 -16.84
N SER A 95 0.98 -2.83 -16.59
CA SER A 95 0.15 -2.28 -17.67
C SER A 95 0.86 -1.23 -18.52
N THR A 96 1.77 -0.44 -17.92
CA THR A 96 2.54 0.61 -18.61
C THR A 96 3.48 -0.02 -19.65
N PHE A 97 4.00 -1.20 -19.37
CA PHE A 97 4.89 -1.95 -20.25
C PHE A 97 4.17 -3.06 -21.04
N GLY A 98 2.84 -3.05 -21.07
CA GLY A 98 2.04 -3.95 -21.89
C GLY A 98 1.98 -5.40 -21.40
N PHE A 99 2.41 -5.68 -20.17
CA PHE A 99 2.33 -7.03 -19.60
C PHE A 99 0.91 -7.38 -19.18
N ILE A 100 0.44 -8.54 -19.62
CA ILE A 100 -0.88 -9.09 -19.28
C ILE A 100 -0.68 -10.11 -18.14
N HIS A 101 -1.33 -9.91 -16.99
CA HIS A 101 -1.41 -10.86 -15.86
C HIS A 101 -0.11 -11.22 -15.12
N HIS A 102 0.62 -10.26 -14.54
CA HIS A 102 1.82 -10.51 -13.72
C HIS A 102 2.82 -11.50 -14.37
N ASP A 103 2.83 -11.57 -15.70
CA ASP A 103 3.73 -12.40 -16.49
C ASP A 103 4.54 -11.45 -17.37
N ALA A 104 5.63 -10.95 -16.81
CA ALA A 104 6.53 -10.04 -17.50
C ALA A 104 7.55 -10.84 -18.31
N ASN A 105 7.31 -10.95 -19.62
CA ASN A 105 8.31 -11.44 -20.56
C ASN A 105 9.19 -10.27 -21.00
N LEU A 106 10.32 -10.08 -20.30
CA LEU A 106 11.25 -8.96 -20.52
C LEU A 106 11.81 -8.92 -21.96
N PHE A 107 11.88 -10.06 -22.67
CA PHE A 107 12.35 -10.10 -24.06
C PHE A 107 11.43 -9.41 -25.06
N LEU A 108 10.20 -9.05 -24.66
CA LEU A 108 9.28 -8.27 -25.50
C LEU A 108 9.55 -6.77 -25.43
N LEU A 109 10.39 -6.34 -24.50
CA LEU A 109 10.79 -4.94 -24.33
C LEU A 109 12.10 -4.68 -25.08
N ASP A 110 12.23 -3.49 -25.68
CA ASP A 110 13.53 -3.01 -26.15
C ASP A 110 14.41 -2.58 -24.97
N ALA A 111 15.71 -2.39 -25.22
CA ALA A 111 16.68 -2.04 -24.17
C ALA A 111 16.29 -0.77 -23.39
N TYR A 112 15.69 0.23 -24.06
CA TYR A 112 15.25 1.46 -23.42
C TYR A 112 14.05 1.21 -22.49
N ALA A 113 13.08 0.43 -22.95
CA ALA A 113 11.94 0.03 -22.13
C ALA A 113 12.35 -0.86 -20.94
N ILE A 114 13.36 -1.72 -21.09
CA ILE A 114 13.93 -2.49 -19.98
C ILE A 114 14.56 -1.56 -18.94
N GLU A 115 15.35 -0.57 -19.37
CA GLU A 115 15.95 0.43 -18.47
C GLU A 115 14.88 1.21 -17.71
N GLN A 116 13.83 1.68 -18.40
CA GLN A 116 12.72 2.38 -17.75
C GLN A 116 11.95 1.48 -16.78
N PHE A 117 11.69 0.22 -17.16
CA PHE A 117 11.01 -0.74 -16.29
C PHE A 117 11.82 -1.03 -15.04
N HIS A 118 13.15 -1.19 -15.19
CA HIS A 118 14.08 -1.34 -14.08
C HIS A 118 14.05 -0.13 -13.15
N ASP A 119 14.20 1.09 -13.66
CA ASP A 119 14.16 2.29 -12.83
C ASP A 119 12.84 2.44 -12.07
N MET A 120 11.71 2.08 -12.69
CA MET A 120 10.39 2.12 -12.06
C MET A 120 10.15 1.00 -11.04
N LEU A 121 10.85 -0.13 -11.14
CA LEU A 121 10.83 -1.18 -10.11
C LEU A 121 11.53 -0.73 -8.81
N ARG A 122 12.50 0.19 -8.87
CA ARG A 122 13.35 0.56 -7.73
C ARG A 122 12.54 1.10 -6.55
N PRO A 123 11.73 2.17 -6.73
CA PRO A 123 10.94 2.70 -5.62
C PRO A 123 9.91 1.68 -5.09
N LEU A 124 9.44 0.77 -5.94
CA LEU A 124 8.52 -0.29 -5.52
C LEU A 124 9.22 -1.33 -4.64
N MET A 125 10.45 -1.72 -5.00
CA MET A 125 11.28 -2.63 -4.20
C MET A 125 11.66 -2.01 -2.86
N ASP A 126 11.99 -0.72 -2.83
CA ASP A 126 12.27 0.00 -1.58
C ASP A 126 11.05 -0.04 -0.63
N GLU A 127 9.85 0.23 -1.16
CA GLU A 127 8.62 0.19 -0.36
C GLU A 127 8.28 -1.23 0.13
N ILE A 128 8.52 -2.26 -0.69
CA ILE A 128 8.32 -3.66 -0.29
C ILE A 128 9.31 -4.05 0.82
N ASN A 129 10.55 -3.61 0.73
CA ASN A 129 11.57 -3.88 1.75
C ASN A 129 11.23 -3.22 3.09
N ILE A 130 10.72 -1.99 3.08
CA ILE A 130 10.23 -1.30 4.28
C ILE A 130 9.06 -2.06 4.92
N ASN A 131 8.18 -2.63 4.09
CA ASN A 131 6.94 -3.27 4.54
C ASN A 131 6.98 -4.82 4.46
N ARG A 132 8.17 -5.44 4.56
CA ARG A 132 8.39 -6.87 4.30
C ARG A 132 7.52 -7.83 5.13
N ASP A 133 7.16 -7.43 6.34
CA ASP A 133 6.35 -8.24 7.26
C ASP A 133 4.86 -8.22 6.87
N ILE A 134 4.49 -7.25 6.05
CA ILE A 134 3.14 -7.04 5.55
C ILE A 134 3.00 -7.64 4.15
N ILE A 135 4.02 -7.56 3.29
CA ILE A 135 3.92 -7.98 1.89
C ILE A 135 4.19 -9.49 1.74
N PRO A 136 3.40 -10.24 0.95
CA PRO A 136 3.68 -11.64 0.67
C PRO A 136 5.08 -11.83 0.10
N HIS A 137 5.85 -12.76 0.68
CA HIS A 137 7.21 -13.08 0.21
C HIS A 137 7.25 -13.50 -1.27
N THR A 138 6.17 -14.08 -1.77
CA THR A 138 6.05 -14.47 -3.19
C THR A 138 6.09 -13.26 -4.13
N ILE A 139 5.43 -12.15 -3.78
CA ILE A 139 5.45 -10.91 -4.57
C ILE A 139 6.84 -10.29 -4.53
N SER A 140 7.44 -10.23 -3.34
CA SER A 140 8.79 -9.69 -3.16
C SER A 140 9.83 -10.48 -3.97
N ALA A 141 9.80 -11.81 -3.89
CA ALA A 141 10.72 -12.67 -4.64
C ALA A 141 10.51 -12.54 -6.16
N TYR A 142 9.26 -12.43 -6.61
CA TYR A 142 8.95 -12.27 -8.03
C TYR A 142 9.48 -10.95 -8.60
N LEU A 143 9.25 -9.83 -7.91
CA LEU A 143 9.76 -8.52 -8.35
C LEU A 143 11.29 -8.44 -8.27
N GLN A 144 11.91 -9.10 -7.29
CA GLN A 144 13.37 -9.24 -7.21
C GLN A 144 13.92 -10.00 -8.43
N ALA A 145 13.30 -11.10 -8.82
CA ALA A 145 13.73 -11.87 -10.00
C ALA A 145 13.61 -11.04 -11.30
N LEU A 146 12.58 -10.21 -11.42
CA LEU A 146 12.44 -9.30 -12.56
C LEU A 146 13.48 -8.19 -12.55
N TRP A 147 13.78 -7.63 -11.37
CA TRP A 147 14.83 -6.64 -11.21
C TRP A 147 16.19 -7.18 -11.68
N GLU A 148 16.55 -8.38 -11.22
CA GLU A 148 17.79 -9.08 -11.61
C GLU A 148 17.78 -9.41 -13.11
N GLY A 149 16.67 -9.93 -13.63
CA GLY A 149 16.53 -10.22 -15.06
C GLY A 149 16.70 -9.01 -15.96
N CYS A 150 16.27 -7.81 -15.52
CA CYS A 150 16.53 -6.58 -16.27
C CYS A 150 18.03 -6.25 -16.33
N LEU A 151 18.74 -6.38 -15.21
CA LEU A 151 20.19 -6.16 -15.16
C LEU A 151 20.93 -7.14 -16.06
N ASP A 152 20.59 -8.42 -16.01
CA ASP A 152 21.21 -9.44 -16.86
C ASP A 152 21.06 -9.10 -18.35
N ILE A 153 19.88 -8.62 -18.78
CA ILE A 153 19.63 -8.25 -20.19
C ILE A 153 20.38 -6.97 -20.57
N LEU A 154 20.45 -5.98 -19.68
CA LEU A 154 21.18 -4.73 -19.92
C LEU A 154 22.70 -4.96 -19.95
N ASP A 155 23.22 -5.82 -19.07
CA ASP A 155 24.65 -6.15 -18.96
C ASP A 155 25.12 -7.05 -20.10
N THR A 156 24.28 -7.97 -20.57
CA THR A 156 24.61 -8.81 -21.73
C THR A 156 24.63 -8.03 -23.05
N GLY A 157 24.14 -6.78 -23.04
CA GLY A 157 24.18 -5.88 -24.19
C GLY A 157 23.63 -6.58 -25.42
N VAL A 158 22.31 -6.84 -25.45
CA VAL A 158 21.66 -7.37 -26.65
C VAL A 158 22.07 -6.49 -27.82
N GLU A 159 23.00 -6.98 -28.64
CA GLU A 159 23.29 -6.45 -29.95
C GLU A 159 21.97 -6.57 -30.71
N ILE A 160 21.20 -5.48 -30.75
CA ILE A 160 19.99 -5.41 -31.57
C ILE A 160 20.47 -5.70 -32.99
N PRO A 161 20.04 -6.80 -33.62
CA PRO A 161 20.42 -7.07 -34.99
C PRO A 161 19.82 -5.94 -35.84
N THR A 162 20.66 -5.01 -36.26
CA THR A 162 20.30 -3.98 -37.21
C THR A 162 19.93 -4.68 -38.51
N CYS A 163 18.64 -4.63 -38.85
CA CYS A 163 18.14 -5.05 -40.16
C CYS A 163 18.48 -4.01 -41.23
#